data_AF-U2EE63-F1
#
_entry.id   AF-U2EE63-F1
#
_cell.length_a   1.000
_cell.length_b   1.000
_cell.length_c   1.000
_cell.angle_alpha   90.00
_cell.angle_beta   90.00
_cell.angle_gamma   90.00
#
_symmetry.space_group_name_H-M   'P 1'
#
loop_
_entity.id
_entity.type
_entity.pdbx_description
1 polymer ?
#
loop_
_entity_poly.entity_id
_entity_poly.type
_entity_poly.pdbx_seq_one_letter_code
_entity_poly.pdbx_strand_id
1 'polypeptide(L)'
;MEILDINKVEEIVMKLFRRIPNHKQVSFLISFKENKYDCMPFISIDTKGYHLKCYERGKLIQDDIMQDLDELLYRIFRDITFEEACKFELKNRLRYQDNRRLIFSKQLELLQCISDDFARRRKLELDKILQSSPFDDNYSSIFDLIDDFEHIAAHLNEIYQKQNISKRYCEKEVKNIIGEISRLHREGTSDISKFCKDIIEKIKLVYLELKNNPSLHIEIKLQLDKIEDTLKIAENVFNISFLENRYKLYKK
;
A
#
# COMPACT_ATOMS: atom_id res chain seq x y z
N MET A 1 -25.97 22.00 -24.53
CA MET A 1 -24.69 22.57 -24.09
C MET A 1 -23.72 22.42 -25.25
N GLU A 2 -22.95 23.44 -25.58
CA GLU A 2 -21.95 23.37 -26.66
C GLU A 2 -20.75 22.56 -26.18
N ILE A 3 -20.37 21.52 -26.93
CA ILE A 3 -19.18 20.71 -26.64
C ILE A 3 -17.96 21.57 -26.99
N LEU A 4 -17.06 21.78 -26.04
CA LEU A 4 -15.85 22.54 -26.26
C LEU A 4 -14.89 21.79 -27.17
N ASP A 5 -14.09 22.52 -27.95
CA ASP A 5 -13.00 21.93 -28.70
C ASP A 5 -11.88 21.43 -27.76
N ILE A 6 -11.06 20.51 -28.28
CA ILE A 6 -10.03 19.82 -27.49
C ILE A 6 -8.97 20.77 -26.92
N ASN A 7 -8.63 21.86 -27.62
CA ASN A 7 -7.63 22.81 -27.15
C ASN A 7 -8.18 23.59 -25.95
N LYS A 8 -9.47 23.93 -25.97
CA LYS A 8 -10.11 24.60 -24.84
C LYS A 8 -10.21 23.69 -23.62
N VAL A 9 -10.52 22.41 -23.82
CA VAL A 9 -10.49 21.41 -22.74
C VAL A 9 -9.07 21.29 -22.16
N GLU A 10 -8.06 21.19 -23.02
CA GLU A 10 -6.65 21.14 -22.59
C GLU A 10 -6.25 22.36 -21.75
N GLU A 11 -6.62 23.56 -22.19
CA GLU A 11 -6.35 24.80 -21.45
C GLU A 11 -6.98 24.77 -20.04
N ILE A 12 -8.22 24.30 -19.93
CA ILE A 12 -8.95 24.20 -18.66
C ILE A 12 -8.28 23.17 -17.74
N VAL A 13 -7.96 21.98 -18.26
CA VAL A 13 -7.28 20.93 -17.48
C VAL A 13 -5.92 21.44 -16.99
N MET A 14 -5.13 22.06 -17.86
CA MET A 14 -3.84 22.66 -17.51
C MET A 14 -3.99 23.72 -16.41
N LYS A 15 -4.99 24.60 -16.52
CA LYS A 15 -5.27 25.66 -15.53
C LYS A 15 -5.66 25.09 -14.17
N LEU A 16 -6.53 24.08 -14.13
CA LEU A 16 -6.97 23.45 -12.89
C LEU A 16 -5.83 22.65 -12.24
N PHE A 17 -5.06 21.93 -13.05
CA PHE A 17 -3.95 21.11 -12.58
C PHE A 17 -2.84 21.94 -11.90
N ARG A 18 -2.59 23.17 -12.37
CA ARG A 18 -1.65 24.11 -11.73
C ARG A 18 -2.00 24.47 -10.28
N ARG A 19 -3.23 24.24 -9.83
CA ARG A 19 -3.66 24.47 -8.45
C ARG A 19 -3.15 23.41 -7.47
N ILE A 20 -2.74 22.25 -7.97
CA ILE A 20 -2.23 21.16 -7.13
C ILE A 20 -0.81 21.53 -6.65
N PRO A 21 -0.52 21.48 -5.34
CA PRO A 21 0.83 21.75 -4.83
C PRO A 21 1.86 20.71 -5.32
N ASN A 22 3.09 21.17 -5.62
CA ASN A 22 4.21 20.31 -6.04
C ASN A 22 3.91 19.38 -7.24
N HIS A 23 3.01 19.81 -8.14
CA HIS A 23 2.60 19.02 -9.28
C HIS A 23 3.75 18.75 -10.27
N LYS A 24 3.81 17.53 -10.81
CA LYS A 24 4.61 17.20 -12.00
C LYS A 24 3.96 17.77 -13.26
N GLN A 25 4.52 17.60 -14.45
CA GLN A 25 3.83 18.04 -15.68
C GLN A 25 2.61 17.14 -15.96
N VAL A 26 1.46 17.73 -16.27
CA VAL A 26 0.21 17.01 -16.58
C VAL A 26 0.32 16.09 -17.80
N SER A 27 1.25 16.40 -18.72
CA SER A 27 1.55 15.63 -19.92
C SER A 27 2.08 14.21 -19.64
N PHE A 28 2.49 13.93 -18.39
CA PHE A 28 2.86 12.57 -17.96
C PHE A 28 1.67 11.77 -17.42
N LEU A 29 0.52 12.40 -17.21
CA LEU A 29 -0.65 11.79 -16.58
C LEU A 29 -1.82 11.62 -17.54
N ILE A 30 -1.99 12.55 -18.47
CA ILE A 30 -3.05 12.50 -19.49
C ILE A 30 -2.59 13.14 -20.80
N SER A 31 -3.02 12.60 -21.93
CA SER A 31 -2.80 13.21 -23.25
C SER A 31 -4.11 13.70 -23.88
N PHE A 32 -3.97 14.55 -24.89
CA PHE A 32 -5.09 15.14 -25.61
C PHE A 32 -5.02 14.71 -27.08
N LYS A 33 -6.19 14.53 -27.69
CA LYS A 33 -6.44 14.12 -29.08
C LYS A 33 -6.05 12.68 -29.42
N GLU A 34 -4.92 12.21 -28.96
CA GLU A 34 -4.38 10.89 -29.28
C GLU A 34 -3.69 10.22 -28.10
N ASN A 35 -3.59 8.89 -28.18
CA ASN A 35 -2.84 8.11 -27.21
C ASN A 35 -1.33 8.33 -27.42
N LYS A 36 -0.60 8.66 -26.35
CA LYS A 36 0.86 8.79 -26.39
C LYS A 36 1.60 7.57 -25.87
N TYR A 37 1.07 6.87 -24.87
CA TYR A 37 1.75 5.78 -24.19
C TYR A 37 0.78 4.66 -23.81
N ASP A 38 1.30 3.44 -23.68
CA ASP A 38 0.48 2.31 -23.23
C ASP A 38 -0.04 2.56 -21.79
N CYS A 39 -1.30 2.21 -21.56
CA CYS A 39 -2.06 2.45 -20.33
C CYS A 39 -2.21 3.93 -19.92
N MET A 40 -1.84 4.88 -20.78
CA MET A 40 -2.03 6.31 -20.50
C MET A 40 -3.44 6.73 -20.93
N PRO A 41 -4.22 7.39 -20.06
CA PRO A 41 -5.50 7.93 -20.45
C PRO A 41 -5.31 9.10 -21.42
N PHE A 42 -6.23 9.24 -22.38
CA PHE A 42 -6.25 10.38 -23.28
C PHE A 42 -7.67 10.84 -23.59
N ILE A 43 -7.80 12.13 -23.92
CA ILE A 43 -9.08 12.76 -24.23
C ILE A 43 -9.23 12.90 -25.73
N SER A 44 -10.34 12.42 -26.28
CA SER A 44 -10.77 12.75 -27.64
C SER A 44 -12.18 13.32 -27.61
N ILE A 45 -12.55 14.12 -28.61
CA ILE A 45 -13.88 14.73 -28.69
C ILE A 45 -14.47 14.42 -30.06
N ASP A 46 -15.71 13.94 -30.08
CA ASP A 46 -16.46 13.75 -31.31
C ASP A 46 -17.93 14.18 -31.13
N THR A 47 -18.78 13.90 -32.10
CA THR A 47 -20.22 14.23 -32.09
C THR A 47 -20.99 13.65 -30.90
N LYS A 48 -20.46 12.62 -30.25
CA LYS A 48 -21.01 11.96 -29.06
C LYS A 48 -20.50 12.59 -27.77
N GLY A 49 -19.64 13.58 -27.78
CA GLY A 49 -19.16 14.26 -26.57
C GLY A 49 -17.68 14.04 -26.28
N TYR A 50 -17.34 14.15 -25.01
CA TYR A 50 -16.00 13.96 -24.49
C TYR A 50 -15.75 12.48 -24.24
N HIS A 51 -14.65 11.96 -24.76
CA HIS A 51 -14.21 10.60 -24.52
C HIS A 51 -12.97 10.61 -23.64
N LEU A 52 -12.99 9.83 -22.56
CA LEU A 52 -11.80 9.48 -21.79
C LEU A 52 -11.44 8.02 -22.10
N LYS A 53 -10.35 7.84 -22.87
CA LYS A 53 -9.95 6.55 -23.44
C LYS A 53 -8.65 6.06 -22.86
N CYS A 54 -8.48 4.74 -22.80
CA CYS A 54 -7.22 4.09 -22.44
C CYS A 54 -6.99 2.85 -23.30
N TYR A 55 -5.76 2.69 -23.79
CA TYR A 55 -5.32 1.48 -24.48
C TYR A 55 -4.34 0.71 -23.61
N GLU A 56 -4.40 -0.61 -23.65
CA GLU A 56 -3.39 -1.50 -23.09
C GLU A 56 -2.97 -2.50 -24.17
N ARG A 57 -1.67 -2.57 -24.46
CA ARG A 57 -1.05 -3.40 -25.49
C ARG A 57 -1.73 -3.26 -26.85
N GLY A 58 -2.07 -2.02 -27.21
CA GLY A 58 -2.74 -1.68 -28.47
C GLY A 58 -4.24 -2.01 -28.53
N LYS A 59 -4.83 -2.52 -27.44
CA LYS A 59 -6.28 -2.77 -27.34
C LYS A 59 -6.95 -1.66 -26.53
N LEU A 60 -8.05 -1.13 -27.04
CA LEU A 60 -8.89 -0.19 -26.28
C LEU A 60 -9.52 -0.94 -25.10
N ILE A 61 -9.15 -0.55 -23.88
CA ILE A 61 -9.66 -1.16 -22.63
C ILE A 61 -10.73 -0.30 -21.94
N GLN A 62 -10.76 1.00 -22.23
CA GLN A 62 -11.73 1.93 -21.67
C GLN A 62 -12.06 3.03 -22.68
N ASP A 63 -13.35 3.37 -22.78
CA ASP A 63 -13.88 4.50 -23.55
C ASP A 63 -15.12 5.05 -22.83
N ASP A 64 -14.88 5.90 -21.83
CA ASP A 64 -15.96 6.55 -21.10
C ASP A 64 -16.41 7.79 -21.89
N ILE A 65 -17.70 7.89 -22.21
CA ILE A 65 -18.27 9.00 -22.98
C ILE A 65 -19.11 9.89 -22.06
N MET A 66 -18.85 11.21 -22.09
CA MET A 66 -19.53 12.22 -21.29
C MET A 66 -20.07 13.34 -22.17
N GLN A 67 -21.27 13.83 -21.86
CA GLN A 67 -21.84 15.03 -22.49
C GLN A 67 -21.50 16.32 -21.73
N ASP A 68 -21.09 16.18 -20.48
CA ASP A 68 -20.89 17.28 -19.56
C ASP A 68 -19.40 17.48 -19.26
N LEU A 69 -18.96 18.73 -19.34
CA LEU A 69 -17.56 19.09 -19.11
C LEU A 69 -17.19 18.92 -17.63
N ASP A 70 -18.10 19.24 -16.70
CA ASP A 70 -17.83 19.10 -15.26
C ASP A 70 -17.60 17.63 -14.90
N GLU A 71 -18.41 16.71 -15.44
CA GLU A 71 -18.19 15.28 -15.30
C GLU A 71 -16.84 14.81 -15.86
N LEU A 72 -16.45 15.26 -17.07
CA LEU A 72 -15.13 14.94 -17.64
C LEU A 72 -14.01 15.40 -16.70
N LEU A 73 -14.05 16.67 -16.28
CA LEU A 73 -13.03 17.26 -15.41
C LEU A 73 -12.96 16.53 -14.07
N TYR A 74 -14.11 16.20 -13.47
CA TYR A 74 -14.17 15.44 -12.23
C TYR A 74 -13.44 14.09 -12.39
N ARG A 75 -13.70 13.34 -13.47
CA ARG A 75 -13.04 12.03 -13.68
C ARG A 75 -11.53 12.14 -13.83
N ILE A 76 -11.06 13.08 -14.65
CA ILE A 76 -9.63 13.33 -14.87
C ILE A 76 -8.95 13.60 -13.53
N PHE A 77 -9.50 14.53 -12.75
CA PHE A 77 -8.88 14.93 -11.49
C PHE A 77 -9.06 13.91 -10.37
N ARG A 78 -10.15 13.15 -10.36
CA ARG A 78 -10.32 12.00 -9.46
C ARG A 78 -9.17 11.02 -9.61
N ASP A 79 -8.82 10.66 -10.85
CA ASP A 79 -7.81 9.62 -11.13
C ASP A 79 -6.39 10.17 -10.91
N ILE A 80 -6.10 11.38 -11.41
CA ILE A 80 -4.81 12.06 -11.18
C ILE A 80 -4.51 12.21 -9.68
N THR A 81 -5.47 12.70 -8.90
CA THR A 81 -5.25 12.93 -7.47
C THR A 81 -5.15 11.63 -6.69
N PHE A 82 -5.79 10.55 -7.15
CA PHE A 82 -5.62 9.22 -6.55
C PHE A 82 -4.19 8.71 -6.74
N GLU A 83 -3.64 8.82 -7.96
CA GLU A 83 -2.27 8.37 -8.24
C GLU A 83 -1.25 9.14 -7.40
N GLU A 84 -1.39 10.46 -7.30
CA GLU A 84 -0.52 11.29 -6.46
C GLU A 84 -0.69 10.99 -4.96
N ALA A 85 -1.90 10.69 -4.50
CA ALA A 85 -2.14 10.27 -3.13
C ALA A 85 -1.49 8.91 -2.81
N CYS A 86 -1.50 7.95 -3.75
CA CYS A 86 -0.77 6.69 -3.61
C CYS A 86 0.75 6.90 -3.51
N LYS A 87 1.32 7.77 -4.35
CA LYS A 87 2.75 8.12 -4.27
C LYS A 87 3.10 8.78 -2.94
N PHE A 88 2.20 9.61 -2.41
CA PHE A 88 2.36 10.22 -1.10
C PHE A 88 2.32 9.17 0.01
N GLU A 89 1.37 8.24 -0.04
CA GLU A 89 1.28 7.13 0.92
C GLU A 89 2.57 6.30 0.94
N LEU A 90 3.08 5.89 -0.22
CA LEU A 90 4.31 5.08 -0.29
C LEU A 90 5.52 5.74 0.41
N LYS A 91 5.61 7.08 0.35
CA LYS A 91 6.71 7.83 0.97
C LYS A 91 6.49 8.11 2.46
N ASN A 92 5.25 8.07 2.92
CA ASN A 92 4.85 8.47 4.27
C ASN A 92 4.08 7.34 4.97
N ARG A 93 4.34 6.09 4.57
CA ARG A 93 3.57 4.92 5.00
C ARG A 93 3.61 4.83 6.52
N LEU A 94 2.42 4.76 7.10
CA LEU A 94 2.24 4.44 8.51
C LEU A 94 2.02 2.93 8.62
N ARG A 95 2.97 2.24 9.26
CA ARG A 95 2.88 0.79 9.48
C ARG A 95 1.70 0.46 10.39
N TYR A 96 1.16 -0.74 10.21
CA TYR A 96 0.03 -1.32 10.95
C TYR A 96 -1.26 -0.51 10.79
N GLN A 97 -1.37 0.23 9.69
CA GLN A 97 -2.53 1.03 9.37
C GLN A 97 -2.99 0.74 7.94
N ASP A 98 -4.31 0.72 7.74
CA ASP A 98 -4.90 0.67 6.42
C ASP A 98 -4.44 1.88 5.59
N ASN A 99 -3.67 1.60 4.55
CA ASN A 99 -3.06 2.62 3.69
C ASN A 99 -4.09 3.55 3.06
N ARG A 100 -5.34 3.08 2.88
CA ARG A 100 -6.45 3.87 2.35
C ARG A 100 -6.74 5.09 3.19
N ARG A 101 -6.46 5.09 4.50
CA ARG A 101 -6.66 6.26 5.36
C ARG A 101 -5.85 7.45 4.87
N LEU A 102 -4.56 7.23 4.60
CA LEU A 102 -3.64 8.26 4.12
C LEU A 102 -3.95 8.64 2.67
N ILE A 103 -4.21 7.66 1.82
CA ILE A 103 -4.55 7.87 0.40
C ILE A 103 -5.84 8.71 0.29
N PHE A 104 -6.91 8.32 0.98
CA PHE A 104 -8.21 9.00 0.88
C PHE A 104 -8.14 10.41 1.44
N SER A 105 -7.49 10.60 2.59
CA SER A 105 -7.27 11.94 3.15
C SER A 105 -6.49 12.83 2.17
N LYS A 106 -5.40 12.31 1.61
CA LYS A 106 -4.56 13.10 0.68
C LYS A 106 -5.28 13.39 -0.62
N GLN A 107 -6.04 12.44 -1.18
CA GLN A 107 -6.81 12.65 -2.40
C GLN A 107 -7.83 13.78 -2.22
N LEU A 108 -8.55 13.80 -1.08
CA LEU A 108 -9.52 14.85 -0.78
C LEU A 108 -8.86 16.22 -0.63
N GLU A 109 -7.70 16.30 0.02
CA GLU A 109 -6.89 17.52 0.13
C GLU A 109 -6.53 18.06 -1.27
N LEU A 110 -6.02 17.20 -2.16
CA LEU A 110 -5.62 17.60 -3.51
C LEU A 110 -6.83 18.03 -4.37
N LEU A 111 -7.96 17.32 -4.27
CA LEU A 111 -9.19 17.70 -4.95
C LEU A 111 -9.73 19.03 -4.45
N GLN A 112 -9.59 19.32 -3.16
CA GLN A 112 -10.02 20.60 -2.59
C GLN A 112 -9.23 21.78 -3.16
N CYS A 113 -7.94 21.61 -3.47
CA CYS A 113 -7.17 22.63 -4.18
C CYS A 113 -7.72 22.91 -5.59
N ILE A 114 -8.39 21.95 -6.22
CA ILE A 114 -8.93 22.07 -7.57
C ILE A 114 -10.35 22.65 -7.55
N SER A 115 -11.25 22.02 -6.77
CA SER A 115 -12.66 22.35 -6.64
C SER A 115 -13.24 21.72 -5.36
N ASP A 116 -13.89 22.53 -4.52
CA ASP A 116 -14.61 22.05 -3.33
C ASP A 116 -15.72 21.03 -3.70
N ASP A 117 -16.37 21.22 -4.84
CA ASP A 117 -17.41 20.28 -5.29
C ASP A 117 -16.81 18.92 -5.64
N PHE A 118 -15.64 18.88 -6.29
CA PHE A 118 -14.97 17.62 -6.61
C PHE A 118 -14.54 16.87 -5.35
N ALA A 119 -14.00 17.59 -4.35
CA ALA A 119 -13.68 17.00 -3.06
C ALA A 119 -14.93 16.43 -2.36
N ARG A 120 -16.05 17.17 -2.39
CA ARG A 120 -17.33 16.73 -1.83
C ARG A 120 -17.87 15.49 -2.54
N ARG A 121 -17.88 15.48 -3.88
CA ARG A 121 -18.30 14.31 -4.69
C ARG A 121 -17.47 13.09 -4.36
N ARG A 122 -16.13 13.23 -4.31
CA ARG A 122 -15.23 12.13 -3.98
C ARG A 122 -15.42 11.63 -2.55
N LYS A 123 -15.65 12.52 -1.59
CA LYS A 123 -15.93 12.13 -0.19
C LYS A 123 -17.15 11.21 -0.11
N LEU A 124 -18.25 11.56 -0.80
CA LEU A 124 -19.45 10.73 -0.84
C LEU A 124 -19.19 9.35 -1.47
N GLU A 125 -18.36 9.28 -2.51
CA GLU A 125 -17.96 8.01 -3.12
C GLU A 125 -17.10 7.16 -2.18
N LEU A 126 -16.15 7.77 -1.47
CA LEU A 126 -15.31 7.10 -0.48
C LEU A 126 -16.13 6.60 0.71
N ASP A 127 -17.08 7.40 1.19
CA ASP A 127 -17.97 6.99 2.29
C ASP A 127 -18.80 5.76 1.88
N LYS A 128 -19.28 5.68 0.63
CA LYS A 128 -19.96 4.48 0.10
C LYS A 128 -19.05 3.27 0.02
N ILE A 129 -17.79 3.45 -0.40
CA ILE A 129 -16.78 2.37 -0.42
C ILE A 129 -16.54 1.87 1.02
N LEU A 130 -16.44 2.78 1.99
CA LEU A 130 -16.19 2.43 3.38
C LEU A 130 -17.39 1.79 4.08
N GLN A 131 -18.62 2.01 3.59
CA GLN A 131 -19.79 1.28 4.07
C GLN A 131 -19.72 -0.22 3.75
N SER A 132 -19.23 -0.60 2.56
CA SER A 132 -19.11 -2.00 2.14
C SER A 132 -17.74 -2.61 2.43
N SER A 133 -16.71 -1.78 2.54
CA SER A 133 -15.33 -2.15 2.83
C SER A 133 -14.71 -1.17 3.83
N PRO A 134 -15.08 -1.26 5.13
CA PRO A 134 -14.50 -0.43 6.19
C PRO A 134 -12.97 -0.52 6.22
N PHE A 135 -12.31 0.47 6.81
CA PHE A 135 -10.88 0.39 7.08
C PHE A 135 -10.54 -0.87 7.88
N ASP A 136 -9.47 -1.54 7.49
CA ASP A 136 -8.98 -2.75 8.16
C ASP A 136 -7.49 -2.63 8.44
N ASP A 137 -7.18 -2.03 9.59
CA ASP A 137 -5.81 -1.91 10.05
C ASP A 137 -5.19 -3.29 10.35
N ASN A 138 -6.00 -4.33 10.60
CA ASN A 138 -5.49 -5.67 10.90
C ASN A 138 -4.84 -6.32 9.68
N TYR A 139 -5.45 -6.17 8.49
CA TYR A 139 -4.90 -6.73 7.27
C TYR A 139 -3.54 -6.12 6.96
N SER A 140 -3.42 -4.78 6.99
CA SER A 140 -2.12 -4.10 6.86
C SER A 140 -1.13 -4.58 7.92
N SER A 141 -1.58 -4.68 9.17
CA SER A 141 -0.73 -5.08 10.29
C SER A 141 -0.10 -6.46 10.11
N ILE A 142 -0.79 -7.39 9.46
CA ILE A 142 -0.24 -8.72 9.16
C ILE A 142 0.92 -8.63 8.18
N PHE A 143 0.80 -7.85 7.09
CA PHE A 143 1.89 -7.70 6.12
C PHE A 143 3.06 -6.96 6.72
N ASP A 144 2.81 -5.87 7.45
CA ASP A 144 3.86 -5.17 8.18
C ASP A 144 4.58 -6.12 9.14
N LEU A 145 3.85 -7.01 9.80
CA LEU A 145 4.45 -8.00 10.69
C LEU A 145 5.24 -9.10 9.97
N ILE A 146 4.87 -9.44 8.73
CA ILE A 146 5.68 -10.36 7.92
C ILE A 146 7.00 -9.69 7.56
N ASP A 147 6.97 -8.42 7.13
CA ASP A 147 8.19 -7.63 6.83
C ASP A 147 9.10 -7.53 8.07
N ASP A 148 8.50 -7.36 9.25
CA ASP A 148 9.20 -7.42 10.53
C ASP A 148 9.90 -8.76 10.78
N PHE A 149 9.22 -9.88 10.50
CA PHE A 149 9.83 -11.19 10.64
C PHE A 149 10.99 -11.39 9.67
N GLU A 150 10.89 -10.85 8.45
CA GLU A 150 12.01 -10.86 7.50
C GLU A 150 13.20 -10.05 8.02
N HIS A 151 12.96 -8.89 8.63
CA HIS A 151 14.01 -8.10 9.28
C HIS A 151 14.64 -8.84 10.47
N ILE A 152 13.84 -9.48 11.31
CA ILE A 152 14.33 -10.32 12.41
C ILE A 152 15.17 -11.48 11.85
N ALA A 153 14.68 -12.17 10.82
CA ALA A 153 15.38 -13.27 10.16
C ALA A 153 16.74 -12.82 9.60
N ALA A 154 16.80 -11.64 9.00
CA ALA A 154 18.05 -11.05 8.53
C ALA A 154 19.03 -10.78 9.70
N HIS A 155 18.55 -10.21 10.81
CA HIS A 155 19.37 -9.99 12.00
C HIS A 155 19.84 -11.28 12.67
N LEU A 156 18.97 -12.30 12.76
CA LEU A 156 19.35 -13.63 13.25
C LEU A 156 20.38 -14.28 12.34
N ASN A 157 20.27 -14.12 11.01
CA ASN A 157 21.28 -14.59 10.07
C ASN A 157 22.61 -13.86 10.24
N GLU A 158 22.63 -12.54 10.44
CA GLU A 158 23.87 -11.79 10.76
C GLU A 158 24.54 -12.32 12.04
N ILE A 159 23.75 -12.55 13.10
CA ILE A 159 24.22 -13.14 14.36
C ILE A 159 24.85 -14.51 14.10
N TYR A 160 24.16 -15.34 13.31
CA TYR A 160 24.64 -16.66 12.92
C TYR A 160 25.96 -16.62 12.15
N GLN A 161 26.12 -15.72 11.17
CA GLN A 161 27.34 -15.62 10.37
C GLN A 161 28.53 -15.07 11.17
N LYS A 162 28.30 -14.20 12.17
CA LYS A 162 29.36 -13.55 12.95
C LYS A 162 29.96 -14.45 14.03
N GLN A 163 29.35 -15.60 14.33
CA GLN A 163 29.76 -16.42 15.47
C GLN A 163 30.16 -17.84 15.05
N ASN A 164 31.25 -18.34 15.65
CA ASN A 164 31.57 -19.78 15.76
C ASN A 164 30.66 -20.41 16.85
N ILE A 165 29.32 -20.34 16.69
CA ILE A 165 28.36 -20.79 17.71
C ILE A 165 28.41 -22.30 17.87
N SER A 166 29.18 -22.78 18.85
CA SER A 166 28.96 -24.11 19.40
C SER A 166 27.73 -24.08 20.32
N LYS A 167 26.55 -24.36 19.74
CA LYS A 167 25.41 -25.03 20.39
C LYS A 167 24.33 -25.34 19.34
N ARG A 168 24.18 -26.62 19.01
CA ARG A 168 23.29 -27.22 18.00
C ARG A 168 21.81 -26.76 17.99
N TYR A 169 21.31 -26.12 19.06
CA TYR A 169 19.89 -25.82 19.22
C TYR A 169 19.51 -24.45 18.63
N CYS A 170 20.13 -23.34 19.07
CA CYS A 170 19.90 -22.00 18.50
C CYS A 170 20.06 -21.97 16.98
N GLU A 171 21.10 -22.63 16.46
CA GLU A 171 21.35 -22.67 15.02
C GLU A 171 20.21 -23.36 14.25
N LYS A 172 19.71 -24.48 14.77
CA LYS A 172 18.63 -25.24 14.12
C LYS A 172 17.33 -24.43 14.13
N GLU A 173 16.99 -23.82 15.26
CA GLU A 173 15.77 -23.03 15.40
C GLU A 173 15.83 -21.74 14.57
N VAL A 174 16.97 -21.04 14.54
CA VAL A 174 17.16 -19.87 13.65
C VAL A 174 16.99 -20.27 12.19
N LYS A 175 17.63 -21.35 11.73
CA LYS A 175 17.46 -21.86 10.35
C LYS A 175 16.01 -22.25 10.06
N ASN A 176 15.32 -22.84 11.03
CA ASN A 176 13.91 -23.20 10.90
C ASN A 176 13.00 -21.97 10.75
N ILE A 177 13.15 -20.97 11.62
CA ILE A 177 12.41 -19.70 11.55
C ILE A 177 12.63 -19.04 10.18
N ILE A 178 13.88 -18.90 9.75
CA ILE A 178 14.23 -18.32 8.43
C ILE A 178 13.54 -19.12 7.30
N GLY A 179 13.59 -20.45 7.37
CA GLY A 179 12.98 -21.34 6.40
C GLY A 179 11.45 -21.22 6.34
N GLU A 180 10.79 -21.11 7.50
CA GLU A 180 9.34 -20.94 7.60
C GLU A 180 8.86 -19.60 7.05
N ILE A 181 9.57 -18.50 7.34
CA ILE A 181 9.28 -17.17 6.78
C ILE A 181 9.48 -17.18 5.26
N SER A 182 10.59 -17.77 4.79
CA SER A 182 10.84 -17.92 3.34
C SER A 182 9.76 -18.74 2.63
N ARG A 183 9.25 -19.79 3.29
CA ARG A 183 8.18 -20.63 2.74
C ARG A 183 6.86 -19.87 2.67
N LEU A 184 6.54 -19.06 3.69
CA LEU A 184 5.35 -18.21 3.65
C LEU A 184 5.36 -17.32 2.40
N HIS A 185 6.50 -16.72 2.06
CA HIS A 185 6.61 -15.85 0.89
C HIS A 185 6.36 -16.59 -0.44
N ARG A 186 6.82 -17.85 -0.56
CA ARG A 186 6.68 -18.65 -1.79
C ARG A 186 5.34 -19.34 -1.95
N GLU A 187 4.82 -19.88 -0.85
CA GLU A 187 3.71 -20.84 -0.87
C GLU A 187 2.44 -20.27 -0.20
N GLY A 188 2.56 -19.19 0.56
CA GLY A 188 1.48 -18.65 1.38
C GLY A 188 1.12 -19.57 2.55
N THR A 189 0.02 -19.23 3.25
CA THR A 189 -0.54 -20.06 4.31
C THR A 189 -2.06 -19.94 4.35
N SER A 190 -2.71 -21.03 4.75
CA SER A 190 -4.17 -21.08 4.94
C SER A 190 -4.61 -20.56 6.31
N ASP A 191 -3.68 -20.15 7.18
CA ASP A 191 -3.96 -19.48 8.46
C ASP A 191 -2.77 -18.60 8.85
N ILE A 192 -2.78 -17.34 8.39
CA ILE A 192 -1.68 -16.40 8.64
C ILE A 192 -1.59 -16.02 10.12
N SER A 193 -2.75 -15.95 10.79
CA SER A 193 -2.83 -15.58 12.20
C SER A 193 -2.11 -16.63 13.05
N LYS A 194 -2.42 -17.91 12.82
CA LYS A 194 -1.71 -19.00 13.51
C LYS A 194 -0.23 -19.03 13.18
N PHE A 195 0.14 -18.88 11.90
CA PHE A 195 1.53 -18.85 11.49
C PHE A 195 2.32 -17.78 12.25
N CYS A 196 1.83 -16.55 12.26
CA CYS A 196 2.52 -15.46 12.93
C CYS A 196 2.60 -15.66 14.45
N LYS A 197 1.55 -16.21 15.11
CA LYS A 197 1.61 -16.59 16.54
C LYS A 197 2.74 -17.61 16.79
N ASP A 198 2.81 -18.66 15.98
CA ASP A 198 3.81 -19.72 16.11
C ASP A 198 5.24 -19.17 15.88
N ILE A 199 5.42 -18.27 14.91
CA ILE A 199 6.70 -17.61 14.64
C ILE A 199 7.10 -16.68 15.79
N ILE A 200 6.18 -15.88 16.34
CA ILE A 200 6.46 -15.01 17.49
C ILE A 200 6.99 -15.84 18.66
N GLU A 201 6.33 -16.95 19.01
CA GLU A 201 6.76 -17.80 20.11
C GLU A 201 8.15 -18.42 19.86
N LYS A 202 8.44 -18.87 18.62
CA LYS A 202 9.77 -19.37 18.27
C LYS A 202 10.84 -18.28 18.38
N ILE A 203 10.57 -17.08 17.87
CA ILE A 203 11.50 -15.95 17.95
C ILE A 203 11.76 -15.56 19.41
N LYS A 204 10.73 -15.54 20.27
CA LYS A 204 10.89 -15.26 21.72
C LYS A 204 11.82 -16.26 22.40
N LEU A 205 11.67 -17.55 22.14
CA LEU A 205 12.52 -18.59 22.74
C LEU A 205 13.98 -18.39 22.34
N VAL A 206 14.24 -18.16 21.04
CA VAL A 206 15.58 -17.86 20.52
C VAL A 206 16.14 -16.58 21.14
N TYR A 207 15.33 -15.51 21.20
CA TYR A 207 15.72 -14.23 21.78
C TYR A 207 16.11 -14.38 23.26
N LEU A 208 15.33 -15.09 24.07
CA LEU A 208 15.62 -15.32 25.49
C LEU A 208 16.92 -16.12 25.67
N GLU A 209 17.18 -17.14 24.84
CA GLU A 209 18.42 -17.90 24.90
C GLU A 209 19.65 -17.02 24.56
N LEU A 210 19.54 -16.18 23.51
CA LEU A 210 20.60 -15.26 23.12
C LEU A 210 20.85 -14.18 24.19
N LYS A 211 19.78 -13.60 24.76
CA LYS A 211 19.86 -12.56 25.80
C LYS A 211 20.53 -13.06 27.07
N ASN A 212 20.25 -14.32 27.45
CA ASN A 212 20.79 -14.94 28.66
C ASN A 212 22.22 -15.46 28.48
N ASN A 213 22.85 -15.32 27.30
CA ASN A 213 24.23 -15.70 27.05
C ASN A 213 25.17 -14.47 27.10
N PRO A 214 25.89 -14.24 28.22
CA PRO A 214 26.68 -13.02 28.42
C PRO A 214 27.78 -12.83 27.38
N SER A 215 28.33 -13.94 26.88
CA SER A 215 29.39 -13.99 25.88
C SER A 215 28.95 -13.51 24.50
N LEU A 216 27.65 -13.63 24.18
CA LEU A 216 27.10 -13.20 22.90
C LEU A 216 26.57 -11.77 22.98
N HIS A 217 25.92 -11.44 24.10
CA HIS A 217 25.18 -10.20 24.29
C HIS A 217 25.94 -8.92 23.91
N ILE A 218 27.26 -8.85 24.13
CA ILE A 218 28.05 -7.64 23.84
C ILE A 218 28.14 -7.36 22.33
N GLU A 219 28.38 -8.38 21.50
CA GLU A 219 28.60 -8.21 20.04
C GLU A 219 27.30 -8.08 19.24
N ILE A 220 26.18 -8.57 19.78
CA ILE A 220 24.89 -8.64 19.06
C ILE A 220 23.77 -7.81 19.72
N LYS A 221 24.12 -6.96 20.71
CA LYS A 221 23.15 -6.19 21.49
C LYS A 221 22.18 -5.37 20.63
N LEU A 222 22.70 -4.67 19.62
CA LEU A 222 21.89 -3.83 18.73
C LEU A 222 20.84 -4.64 17.96
N GLN A 223 21.20 -5.84 17.50
CA GLN A 223 20.29 -6.75 16.82
C GLN A 223 19.25 -7.32 17.80
N LEU A 224 19.65 -7.63 19.04
CA LEU A 224 18.72 -8.08 20.07
C LEU A 224 17.72 -6.99 20.47
N ASP A 225 18.15 -5.73 20.60
CA ASP A 225 17.26 -4.60 20.90
C ASP A 225 16.20 -4.43 19.79
N LYS A 226 16.62 -4.53 18.52
CA LYS A 226 15.69 -4.51 17.37
C LYS A 226 14.69 -5.66 17.40
N ILE A 227 15.14 -6.88 17.70
CA ILE A 227 14.27 -8.05 17.83
C ILE A 227 13.27 -7.83 18.97
N GLU A 228 13.70 -7.28 20.11
CA GLU A 228 12.83 -7.00 21.26
C GLU A 228 11.74 -5.98 20.92
N ASP A 229 12.10 -4.89 20.24
CA ASP A 229 11.14 -3.85 19.82
C ASP A 229 10.11 -4.41 18.83
N THR A 230 10.57 -5.17 17.83
CA THR A 230 9.68 -5.82 16.87
C THR A 230 8.76 -6.85 17.54
N LEU A 231 9.26 -7.63 18.50
CA LEU A 231 8.45 -8.58 19.27
C LEU A 231 7.34 -7.87 20.05
N LYS A 232 7.64 -6.75 20.71
CA LYS A 232 6.62 -5.96 21.43
C LYS A 232 5.51 -5.48 20.51
N ILE A 233 5.88 -5.02 19.30
CA ILE A 233 4.90 -4.58 18.30
C ILE A 233 4.05 -5.75 17.84
N ALA A 234 4.68 -6.87 17.50
CA ALA A 234 4.02 -8.10 17.07
C ALA A 234 3.00 -8.60 18.11
N GLU A 235 3.39 -8.63 19.39
CA GLU A 235 2.51 -9.01 20.50
C GLU A 235 1.34 -8.05 20.67
N ASN A 236 1.57 -6.74 20.55
CA ASN A 236 0.49 -5.76 20.63
C ASN A 236 -0.51 -5.92 19.49
N VAL A 237 -0.03 -6.18 18.27
CA VAL A 237 -0.89 -6.48 17.10
C VAL A 237 -1.69 -7.76 17.33
N PHE A 238 -1.10 -8.78 17.95
CA PHE A 238 -1.76 -10.07 18.19
C PHE A 238 -2.69 -10.13 19.41
N ASN A 239 -2.40 -9.37 20.46
CA ASN A 239 -3.20 -9.31 21.68
C ASN A 239 -4.49 -8.50 21.49
N ILE A 240 -4.59 -7.71 20.42
CA ILE A 240 -5.88 -7.21 19.94
C ILE A 240 -6.60 -8.42 19.33
N SER A 241 -7.59 -8.93 20.05
CA SER A 241 -8.35 -10.19 19.85
C SER A 241 -9.10 -10.36 18.51
N PHE A 242 -8.68 -9.72 17.44
CA PHE A 242 -9.45 -9.51 16.21
C PHE A 242 -9.07 -10.45 15.04
N LEU A 243 -7.86 -11.03 15.06
CA LEU A 243 -7.34 -11.78 13.89
C LEU A 243 -8.01 -13.15 13.66
N GLU A 244 -8.60 -13.77 14.68
CA GLU A 244 -9.24 -15.09 14.55
C GLU A 244 -10.59 -15.06 13.81
N ASN A 245 -11.27 -13.91 13.75
CA ASN A 245 -12.64 -13.84 13.23
C ASN A 245 -12.74 -13.74 11.69
N ARG A 246 -11.66 -13.38 10.97
CA ARG A 246 -11.75 -13.12 9.53
C ARG A 246 -11.28 -14.26 8.62
N TYR A 247 -10.42 -15.17 9.10
CA TYR A 247 -10.01 -16.34 8.28
C TYR A 247 -11.16 -17.32 8.01
N LYS A 248 -12.22 -17.29 8.84
CA LYS A 248 -13.46 -18.04 8.59
C LYS A 248 -14.31 -17.47 7.45
N LEU A 249 -14.14 -16.19 7.08
CA LEU A 249 -14.96 -15.52 6.05
C LEU A 249 -14.46 -15.74 4.62
N TYR A 250 -13.19 -16.11 4.42
CA TYR A 250 -12.58 -16.31 3.09
C TYR A 250 -12.50 -17.77 2.64
N LYS A 251 -12.94 -18.73 3.47
CA LYS A 251 -13.23 -20.11 3.03
C LYS A 251 -14.68 -20.20 2.55
N LYS A 252 -14.90 -19.88 1.27
CA LYS A 252 -16.05 -20.37 0.49
C LYS A 252 -15.54 -21.06 -0.75
#